data_AF-L2GVV8-F1
#
_entry.id   AF-L2GVV8-F1
#
_cell.length_a   1.000
_cell.length_b   1.000
_cell.length_c   1.000
_cell.angle_alpha   90.00
_cell.angle_beta   90.00
_cell.angle_gamma   90.00
#
_symmetry.space_group_name_H-M   'P 1'
#
loop_
_entity.id
_entity.type
_entity.pdbx_description
1 polymer ?
#
loop_
_entity_poly.entity_id
_entity_poly.type
_entity_poly.pdbx_seq_one_letter_code
_entity_poly.pdbx_strand_id
1 'polypeptide(L)'
;MLLLFVQSVLILLLITTIIIAVALLLYHTVIYIEDHAIAARKKIENIILTVSVLHVFLLFRSVNIFQIVFSLSVQYIFYHLLLKYPNFGVMDPYLIVGTVLALVNHFLVLRLLILNYWVLEVVVYFFVFVWLTPFCFYVSLSANDEVFVPVRNAKRETLLGRLMKGVMNRVRRDSKEDKCN
;
A
#
# COMPACT_ATOMS: atom_id res chain seq x y z
N MET A 1 -44.73 -10.22 -11.46
CA MET A 1 -44.26 -9.61 -10.19
C MET A 1 -43.35 -10.54 -9.40
N LEU A 2 -43.72 -11.80 -9.15
CA LEU A 2 -42.88 -12.76 -8.40
C LEU A 2 -41.50 -13.04 -9.05
N LEU A 3 -41.42 -13.12 -10.39
CA LEU A 3 -40.15 -13.34 -11.10
C LEU A 3 -39.16 -12.16 -10.97
N LEU A 4 -39.67 -10.92 -11.00
CA LEU A 4 -38.85 -9.72 -10.76
C LEU A 4 -38.36 -9.66 -9.31
N PHE A 5 -39.21 -10.06 -8.36
CA PHE A 5 -38.84 -10.17 -6.95
C PHE A 5 -37.71 -11.20 -6.76
N VAL A 6 -37.85 -12.40 -7.31
CA VAL A 6 -36.81 -13.46 -7.24
C VAL A 6 -35.50 -13.00 -7.88
N GLN A 7 -35.56 -12.33 -9.05
CA GLN A 7 -34.37 -11.79 -9.73
C GLN A 7 -33.67 -10.73 -8.87
N SER A 8 -34.42 -9.83 -8.22
CA SER A 8 -33.84 -8.82 -7.34
C SER A 8 -33.16 -9.42 -6.10
N VAL A 9 -33.75 -10.45 -5.49
CA VAL A 9 -33.17 -11.17 -4.35
C VAL A 9 -31.89 -11.90 -4.77
N LEU A 10 -31.87 -12.51 -5.97
CA LEU A 10 -30.68 -13.18 -6.49
C LEU A 10 -29.53 -12.20 -6.73
N ILE A 11 -29.82 -11.02 -7.29
CA ILE A 11 -28.81 -9.96 -7.49
C ILE A 11 -28.26 -9.48 -6.13
N LEU A 12 -29.12 -9.32 -5.12
CA LEU A 12 -28.68 -8.93 -3.78
C LEU A 12 -27.75 -9.98 -3.16
N LEU A 13 -28.11 -11.26 -3.25
CA LEU A 13 -27.27 -12.36 -2.76
C LEU A 13 -25.94 -12.46 -3.53
N LEU A 14 -25.95 -12.20 -4.83
CA LEU A 14 -24.73 -12.15 -5.63
C LEU A 14 -23.80 -11.02 -5.17
N ILE A 15 -24.33 -9.82 -4.95
CA ILE A 15 -23.52 -8.68 -4.51
C ILE A 15 -22.92 -8.94 -3.13
N THR A 16 -23.70 -9.46 -2.18
CA THR A 16 -23.19 -9.76 -0.82
C THR A 16 -22.11 -10.83 -0.83
N THR A 17 -22.29 -11.90 -1.61
CA THR A 17 -21.27 -12.95 -1.75
C THR A 17 -19.99 -12.43 -2.40
N ILE A 18 -20.08 -11.56 -3.42
CA ILE A 18 -18.92 -10.89 -4.02
C ILE A 18 -18.19 -10.01 -2.99
N ILE A 19 -18.92 -9.21 -2.20
CA ILE A 19 -18.32 -8.36 -1.17
C ILE A 19 -17.56 -9.20 -0.15
N ILE A 20 -18.17 -10.29 0.34
CA ILE A 20 -17.52 -11.20 1.30
C ILE A 20 -16.28 -11.84 0.67
N ALA A 21 -16.36 -12.30 -0.58
CA ALA A 21 -15.23 -12.90 -1.29
C ALA A 21 -14.06 -11.91 -1.45
N VAL A 22 -14.34 -10.65 -1.81
CA VAL A 22 -13.33 -9.59 -1.91
C VAL A 22 -12.72 -9.26 -0.54
N ALA A 23 -13.54 -9.19 0.52
CA ALA A 23 -13.05 -8.95 1.87
C ALA A 23 -12.10 -10.07 2.35
N LEU A 24 -12.45 -11.33 2.12
CA LEU A 24 -11.61 -12.48 2.45
C LEU A 24 -10.31 -12.48 1.63
N LEU A 25 -10.37 -12.14 0.35
CA LEU A 25 -9.19 -12.01 -0.51
C LEU A 25 -8.22 -10.94 0.02
N LEU A 26 -8.75 -9.78 0.42
CA LEU A 26 -7.95 -8.70 0.98
C LEU A 26 -7.35 -9.08 2.33
N TYR A 27 -8.15 -9.67 3.22
CA TYR A 27 -7.68 -10.14 4.53
C TYR A 27 -6.52 -11.15 4.40
N HIS A 28 -6.67 -12.14 3.53
CA HIS A 28 -5.61 -13.11 3.26
C HIS A 28 -4.36 -12.45 2.65
N THR A 29 -4.54 -11.43 1.81
CA THR A 29 -3.43 -10.69 1.21
C THR A 29 -2.66 -9.88 2.24
N VAL A 30 -3.35 -9.23 3.18
CA VAL A 30 -2.74 -8.44 4.26
C VAL A 30 -1.89 -9.34 5.16
N ILE A 31 -2.43 -10.47 5.61
CA ILE A 31 -1.67 -11.45 6.42
C ILE A 31 -0.43 -11.93 5.68
N TYR A 32 -0.56 -12.26 4.39
CA TYR A 32 0.58 -12.68 3.57
C TYR A 32 1.66 -11.60 3.49
N ILE A 33 1.27 -10.31 3.43
CA ILE A 33 2.21 -9.19 3.38
C ILE A 33 2.91 -9.01 4.73
N GLU A 34 2.16 -9.12 5.83
CA GLU A 34 2.67 -9.02 7.20
C GLU A 34 3.71 -10.13 7.49
N ASP A 35 3.39 -11.38 7.18
CA ASP A 35 4.28 -12.53 7.40
C ASP A 35 5.50 -12.52 6.46
N HIS A 36 5.35 -11.96 5.25
CA HIS A 36 6.35 -12.07 4.19
C HIS A 36 6.62 -10.76 3.43
N ALA A 37 6.99 -9.69 4.15
CA ALA A 37 7.27 -8.38 3.57
C ALA A 37 8.28 -8.42 2.39
N ILE A 38 9.35 -9.24 2.47
CA ILE A 38 10.35 -9.33 1.39
C ILE A 38 9.75 -9.98 0.13
N ALA A 39 8.92 -11.01 0.30
CA ALA A 39 8.25 -11.67 -0.82
C ALA A 39 7.17 -10.76 -1.43
N ALA A 40 6.45 -10.01 -0.60
CA ALA A 40 5.50 -9.01 -1.02
C ALA A 40 6.16 -7.92 -1.88
N ARG A 41 7.31 -7.38 -1.43
CA ARG A 41 8.11 -6.43 -2.23
C ARG A 41 8.42 -6.96 -3.62
N LYS A 42 8.87 -8.23 -3.72
CA LYS A 42 9.20 -8.84 -5.01
C LYS A 42 7.97 -9.03 -5.90
N LYS A 43 6.83 -9.40 -5.32
CA LYS A 43 5.56 -9.50 -6.07
C LYS A 43 5.12 -8.14 -6.60
N ILE A 44 5.20 -7.09 -5.80
CA ILE A 44 4.86 -5.72 -6.23
C ILE A 44 5.83 -5.25 -7.32
N GLU A 45 7.13 -5.55 -7.21
CA GLU A 45 8.10 -5.29 -8.28
C GLU A 45 7.70 -5.93 -9.61
N ASN A 46 7.34 -7.22 -9.57
CA ASN A 46 6.94 -7.95 -10.76
C ASN A 46 5.64 -7.40 -11.36
N ILE A 47 4.67 -6.99 -10.53
CA ILE A 47 3.44 -6.31 -10.95
C ILE A 47 3.81 -5.00 -11.66
N ILE A 48 4.70 -4.21 -11.06
CA ILE A 48 5.10 -2.92 -11.62
C ILE A 48 5.75 -3.10 -12.99
N LEU A 49 6.65 -4.07 -13.12
CA LEU A 49 7.35 -4.39 -14.35
C LEU A 49 6.37 -4.92 -15.42
N THR A 50 5.46 -5.81 -15.04
CA THR A 50 4.45 -6.36 -15.96
C THR A 50 3.55 -5.26 -16.49
N VAL A 51 3.04 -4.38 -15.63
CA VAL A 51 2.20 -3.23 -16.04
C VAL A 51 3.00 -2.27 -16.93
N SER A 52 4.28 -2.03 -16.63
CA SER A 52 5.14 -1.20 -17.48
C SER A 52 5.31 -1.78 -18.90
N VAL A 53 5.59 -3.08 -18.99
CA VAL A 53 5.72 -3.79 -20.28
C VAL A 53 4.42 -3.77 -21.05
N LEU A 54 3.28 -3.99 -20.38
CA LEU A 54 1.97 -3.92 -21.01
C LEU A 54 1.66 -2.51 -21.56
N HIS A 55 2.08 -1.44 -20.88
CA HIS A 55 1.95 -0.08 -21.41
C HIS A 55 2.80 0.15 -22.66
N VAL A 56 4.02 -0.40 -22.71
CA VAL A 56 4.84 -0.36 -23.92
C VAL A 56 4.18 -1.14 -25.05
N PHE A 57 3.56 -2.28 -24.77
CA PHE A 57 2.81 -3.06 -25.76
C PHE A 57 1.61 -2.28 -26.33
N LEU A 58 1.03 -1.34 -25.58
CA LEU A 58 -0.03 -0.47 -26.11
C LEU A 58 0.42 0.44 -27.25
N LEU A 59 1.73 0.73 -27.40
CA LEU A 59 2.24 1.52 -28.52
C LEU A 59 1.88 0.89 -29.87
N PHE A 60 1.86 -0.45 -29.95
CA PHE A 60 1.48 -1.17 -31.17
C PHE A 60 0.00 -0.96 -31.56
N ARG A 61 -0.83 -0.53 -30.61
CA ARG A 61 -2.28 -0.35 -30.80
C ARG A 61 -2.66 1.07 -31.28
N SER A 62 -1.69 1.87 -31.74
CA SER A 62 -1.87 3.26 -32.19
C SER A 62 -2.45 4.20 -31.13
N VAL A 63 -2.24 3.90 -29.84
CA VAL A 63 -2.61 4.79 -28.74
C VAL A 63 -1.68 6.00 -28.70
N ASN A 64 -2.21 7.16 -28.27
CA ASN A 64 -1.44 8.39 -28.19
C ASN A 64 -0.19 8.23 -27.30
N ILE A 65 0.99 8.48 -27.88
CA ILE A 65 2.30 8.32 -27.23
C ILE A 65 2.38 9.14 -25.93
N PHE A 66 1.81 10.34 -25.91
CA PHE A 66 1.82 11.20 -24.72
C PHE A 66 1.16 10.54 -23.51
N GLN A 67 0.07 9.81 -23.73
CA GLN A 67 -0.63 9.10 -22.65
C GLN A 67 0.19 7.93 -22.13
N ILE A 68 0.89 7.21 -23.02
CA ILE A 68 1.74 6.08 -22.63
C ILE A 68 2.95 6.57 -21.82
N VAL A 69 3.60 7.66 -22.26
CA VAL A 69 4.71 8.28 -21.52
C VAL A 69 4.22 8.77 -20.16
N PHE A 70 3.04 9.37 -20.08
CA PHE A 70 2.46 9.81 -18.81
C PHE A 70 2.19 8.61 -17.89
N SER A 71 1.54 7.54 -18.35
CA SER A 71 1.36 6.30 -17.58
C SER A 71 2.68 5.71 -17.09
N LEU A 72 3.71 5.64 -17.94
CA LEU A 72 5.03 5.13 -17.56
C LEU A 72 5.70 6.01 -16.50
N SER A 73 5.51 7.34 -16.56
CA SER A 73 6.02 8.25 -15.53
C SER A 73 5.37 8.01 -14.17
N VAL A 74 4.08 7.72 -14.13
CA VAL A 74 3.37 7.32 -12.89
C VAL A 74 3.96 6.03 -12.34
N GLN A 75 4.19 5.05 -13.21
CA GLN A 75 4.75 3.76 -12.84
C GLN A 75 6.19 3.87 -12.30
N TYR A 76 6.98 4.79 -12.85
CA TYR A 76 8.32 5.12 -12.38
C TYR A 76 8.32 5.73 -10.97
N ILE A 77 7.35 6.60 -10.66
CA ILE A 77 7.19 7.17 -9.30
C ILE A 77 6.85 6.06 -8.30
N PHE A 78 5.97 5.13 -8.65
CA PHE A 78 5.67 3.97 -7.81
C PHE A 78 6.85 3.01 -7.68
N TYR A 79 7.69 2.86 -8.70
CA TYR A 79 8.94 2.12 -8.58
C TYR A 79 9.89 2.78 -7.57
N HIS A 80 9.97 4.11 -7.55
CA HIS A 80 10.75 4.84 -6.53
C HIS A 80 10.20 4.62 -5.12
N LEU A 81 8.87 4.58 -4.96
CA LEU A 81 8.25 4.23 -3.69
C LEU A 81 8.61 2.80 -3.26
N LEU A 82 8.67 1.84 -4.19
CA LEU A 82 9.07 0.45 -3.91
C LEU A 82 10.50 0.33 -3.34
N LEU A 83 11.39 1.26 -3.67
CA LEU A 83 12.76 1.27 -3.13
C LEU A 83 12.78 1.53 -1.62
N LYS A 84 11.76 2.21 -1.08
CA LYS A 84 11.61 2.46 0.36
C LYS A 84 10.82 1.36 1.10
N TYR A 85 10.22 0.42 0.36
CA TYR A 85 9.45 -0.69 0.94
C TYR A 85 10.31 -1.54 1.89
N PRO A 86 9.81 -1.92 3.09
CA PRO A 86 8.45 -1.72 3.63
C PRO A 86 8.25 -0.40 4.40
N ASN A 87 9.30 0.38 4.62
CA ASN A 87 9.31 1.51 5.57
C ASN A 87 8.75 2.83 5.01
N PHE A 88 7.78 2.77 4.08
CA PHE A 88 7.10 3.96 3.56
C PHE A 88 5.79 4.19 4.31
N GLY A 89 5.41 5.45 4.53
CA GLY A 89 4.19 5.84 5.23
C GLY A 89 3.20 6.58 4.35
N VAL A 90 2.02 6.89 4.90
CA VAL A 90 0.99 7.72 4.23
C VAL A 90 1.50 9.11 3.82
N MET A 91 2.51 9.64 4.54
CA MET A 91 3.09 10.97 4.31
C MET A 91 4.25 10.98 3.31
N ASP A 92 4.61 9.82 2.74
CA ASP A 92 5.70 9.80 1.77
C ASP A 92 5.32 10.59 0.51
N PRO A 93 6.17 11.52 0.05
CA PRO A 93 5.84 12.39 -1.08
C PRO A 93 5.61 11.58 -2.36
N TYR A 94 6.32 10.46 -2.54
CA TYR A 94 6.14 9.57 -3.69
C TYR A 94 4.77 8.90 -3.72
N LEU A 95 4.19 8.57 -2.56
CA LEU A 95 2.85 8.01 -2.49
C LEU A 95 1.80 9.06 -2.86
N ILE A 96 1.89 10.25 -2.27
CA ILE A 96 0.95 11.35 -2.53
C ILE A 96 1.01 11.77 -4.01
N VAL A 97 2.22 12.05 -4.51
CA VAL A 97 2.45 12.45 -5.89
C VAL A 97 2.04 11.33 -6.85
N GLY A 98 2.43 10.08 -6.57
CA GLY A 98 2.06 8.92 -7.38
C GLY A 98 0.55 8.74 -7.48
N THR A 99 -0.18 8.84 -6.38
CA THR A 99 -1.65 8.74 -6.36
C THR A 99 -2.32 9.89 -7.11
N VAL A 100 -1.86 11.13 -6.92
CA VAL A 100 -2.40 12.29 -7.65
C VAL A 100 -2.18 12.13 -9.16
N LEU A 101 -0.98 11.72 -9.57
CA LEU A 101 -0.71 11.46 -10.99
C LEU A 101 -1.51 10.28 -11.52
N ALA A 102 -1.69 9.21 -10.75
CA ALA A 102 -2.54 8.08 -11.13
C ALA A 102 -4.00 8.50 -11.34
N LEU A 103 -4.51 9.41 -10.51
CA LEU A 103 -5.86 9.96 -10.65
C LEU A 103 -5.99 10.83 -11.90
N VAL A 104 -4.99 11.66 -12.21
CA VAL A 104 -4.96 12.41 -13.48
C VAL A 104 -4.88 11.45 -14.66
N ASN A 105 -4.06 10.40 -14.57
CA ASN A 105 -3.92 9.39 -15.61
C ASN A 105 -5.25 8.66 -15.84
N HIS A 106 -5.98 8.36 -14.78
CA HIS A 106 -7.31 7.77 -14.85
C HIS A 106 -8.26 8.62 -15.72
N PHE A 107 -8.36 9.92 -15.47
CA PHE A 107 -9.25 10.80 -16.26
C PHE A 107 -8.81 10.90 -17.73
N LEU A 108 -7.50 10.94 -18.00
CA LEU A 108 -6.97 10.96 -19.36
C LEU A 108 -7.31 9.67 -20.13
N VAL A 109 -7.09 8.52 -19.50
CA VAL A 109 -7.40 7.20 -20.07
C VAL A 109 -8.91 7.07 -20.30
N LEU A 110 -9.73 7.46 -19.33
CA LEU A 110 -11.20 7.38 -19.45
C LEU A 110 -11.70 8.21 -20.64
N ARG A 111 -11.20 9.43 -20.79
CA ARG A 111 -11.53 10.30 -21.93
C ARG A 111 -11.17 9.65 -23.27
N LEU A 112 -10.00 9.01 -23.36
CA LEU A 112 -9.58 8.35 -24.60
C LEU A 112 -10.41 7.09 -24.88
N LEU A 113 -10.65 6.27 -23.87
CA LEU A 113 -11.22 4.94 -24.05
C LEU A 113 -12.73 4.96 -24.26
N ILE A 114 -13.46 5.85 -23.58
CA ILE A 114 -14.93 5.92 -23.66
C ILE A 114 -15.43 6.26 -25.08
N LEU A 115 -14.62 6.94 -25.88
CA LEU A 115 -14.99 7.37 -27.23
C LEU A 115 -14.78 6.28 -28.28
N ASN A 116 -13.96 5.27 -28.00
CA ASN A 116 -13.41 4.39 -29.04
C ASN A 116 -13.58 2.89 -28.75
N TYR A 117 -13.75 2.48 -27.49
CA TYR A 117 -13.73 1.08 -27.08
C TYR A 117 -14.99 0.64 -26.33
N TRP A 118 -15.21 -0.68 -26.29
CA TRP A 118 -16.30 -1.30 -25.55
C TRP A 118 -16.11 -1.16 -24.04
N VAL A 119 -17.23 -1.04 -23.31
CA VAL A 119 -17.25 -0.82 -21.85
C VAL A 119 -16.38 -1.83 -21.09
N LEU A 120 -16.42 -3.11 -21.46
CA LEU A 120 -15.61 -4.15 -20.80
C LEU A 120 -14.10 -3.94 -21.01
N GLU A 121 -13.68 -3.53 -22.21
CA GLU A 121 -12.29 -3.21 -22.48
C GLU A 121 -11.85 -2.02 -21.62
N VAL A 122 -12.70 -0.99 -21.49
CA VAL A 122 -12.42 0.17 -20.62
C VAL A 122 -12.24 -0.25 -19.15
N VAL A 123 -13.11 -1.14 -18.63
CA VAL A 123 -13.05 -1.62 -17.25
C VAL A 123 -11.76 -2.41 -16.99
N VAL A 124 -11.38 -3.32 -17.89
CA VAL A 124 -10.14 -4.08 -17.75
C VAL A 124 -8.92 -3.15 -17.80
N TYR A 125 -8.91 -2.21 -18.74
CA TYR A 125 -7.85 -1.20 -18.82
C TYR A 125 -7.72 -0.39 -17.54
N PHE A 126 -8.85 0.07 -17.02
CA PHE A 126 -8.93 0.86 -15.80
C PHE A 126 -8.35 0.11 -14.60
N PHE A 127 -8.82 -1.11 -14.33
CA PHE A 127 -8.39 -1.85 -13.14
C PHE A 127 -6.96 -2.35 -13.25
N VAL A 128 -6.56 -2.91 -14.41
CA VAL A 128 -5.26 -3.58 -14.56
C VAL A 128 -4.12 -2.58 -14.76
N PHE A 129 -4.30 -1.56 -15.59
CA PHE A 129 -3.20 -0.67 -15.97
C PHE A 129 -3.04 0.51 -15.00
N VAL A 130 -4.14 1.07 -14.52
CA VAL A 130 -4.10 2.29 -13.70
C VAL A 130 -4.13 1.96 -12.21
N TRP A 131 -5.02 1.05 -11.78
CA TRP A 131 -5.30 0.84 -10.35
C TRP A 131 -4.55 -0.31 -9.70
N LEU A 132 -4.09 -1.30 -10.46
CA LEU A 132 -3.39 -2.45 -9.89
C LEU A 132 -2.16 -2.03 -9.06
N THR A 133 -1.31 -1.14 -9.59
CA THR A 133 -0.12 -0.66 -8.88
C THR A 133 -0.46 0.13 -7.61
N PRO A 134 -1.25 1.23 -7.65
CA PRO A 134 -1.63 1.96 -6.43
C PRO A 134 -2.31 1.06 -5.39
N PHE A 135 -3.22 0.19 -5.82
CA PHE A 135 -3.96 -0.70 -4.94
C PHE A 135 -3.03 -1.63 -4.15
N CYS A 136 -2.03 -2.24 -4.81
CA CYS A 136 -1.05 -3.06 -4.13
C CYS A 136 -0.27 -2.29 -3.05
N PHE A 137 0.06 -1.02 -3.29
CA PHE A 137 0.71 -0.19 -2.28
C PHE A 137 -0.21 0.16 -1.11
N TYR A 138 -1.48 0.46 -1.37
CA TYR A 138 -2.46 0.73 -0.30
C TYR A 138 -2.72 -0.49 0.58
N VAL A 139 -2.88 -1.68 -0.02
CA VAL A 139 -3.04 -2.93 0.74
C VAL A 139 -1.77 -3.26 1.53
N SER A 140 -0.60 -2.94 1.00
CA SER A 140 0.66 -3.12 1.74
C SER A 140 0.81 -2.12 2.89
N LEU A 141 0.34 -0.90 2.71
CA LEU A 141 0.39 0.13 3.74
C LEU A 141 -0.51 -0.23 4.92
N SER A 142 -1.72 -0.74 4.64
CA SER A 142 -2.63 -1.22 5.70
C SER A 142 -2.03 -2.37 6.50
N ALA A 143 -1.20 -3.22 5.88
CA ALA A 143 -0.49 -4.29 6.59
C ALA A 143 0.67 -3.76 7.46
N ASN A 144 1.37 -2.72 7.00
CA ASN A 144 2.52 -2.18 7.71
C ASN A 144 2.14 -1.25 8.87
N ASP A 145 0.98 -0.59 8.81
CA ASP A 145 0.54 0.34 9.86
C ASP A 145 0.27 -0.37 11.22
N GLU A 146 0.01 -1.67 11.22
CA GLU A 146 -0.23 -2.46 12.44
C GLU A 146 1.08 -2.80 13.18
N VAL A 147 2.23 -2.78 12.49
CA VAL A 147 3.54 -3.13 13.05
C VAL A 147 4.16 -1.95 13.82
N PHE A 148 3.61 -0.74 13.69
CA PHE A 148 4.00 0.40 14.51
C PHE A 148 3.36 0.32 15.90
N VAL A 149 3.80 -0.64 16.72
CA VAL A 149 3.90 -0.36 18.15
C VAL A 149 5.02 0.66 18.27
N PRO A 150 4.77 1.93 18.60
CA PRO A 150 5.87 2.80 18.95
C PRO A 150 6.49 2.18 20.19
N VAL A 151 7.69 1.60 20.06
CA VAL A 151 8.60 1.46 21.22
C VAL A 151 9.06 2.87 21.57
N ARG A 152 8.12 3.74 21.93
CA ARG A 152 8.34 5.00 22.63
C ARG A 152 8.51 4.68 24.11
N ASN A 153 9.35 3.70 24.39
CA ASN A 153 9.87 3.33 25.70
C ASN A 153 11.23 2.61 25.54
N ALA A 154 12.01 2.95 24.51
CA ALA A 154 13.45 2.96 24.72
C ALA A 154 13.69 4.08 25.74
N LYS A 155 13.71 3.71 27.03
CA LYS A 155 14.04 4.58 28.16
C LYS A 155 15.27 5.38 27.77
N ARG A 156 15.07 6.61 27.28
CA ARG A 156 16.16 7.54 27.02
C ARG A 156 16.69 7.82 28.42
N GLU A 157 17.82 7.21 28.76
CA GLU A 157 18.52 7.51 30.01
C GLU A 157 18.90 8.99 29.93
N THR A 158 18.00 9.85 30.41
CA THR A 158 18.24 11.28 30.53
C THR A 158 19.47 11.46 31.39
N LEU A 159 20.22 12.54 31.16
CA LEU A 159 21.42 12.83 31.94
C LEU A 159 21.09 12.87 33.45
N LEU A 160 19.88 13.33 33.78
CA LEU A 160 19.29 13.28 35.12
C LEU A 160 19.12 11.84 35.66
N GLY A 161 18.64 10.91 34.83
CA GLY A 161 18.50 9.50 35.20
C GLY A 161 19.83 8.82 35.48
N ARG A 162 20.88 9.14 34.71
CA ARG A 162 22.25 8.64 34.98
C ARG A 162 22.82 9.23 36.28
N LEU A 163 22.59 10.52 36.53
CA LEU A 163 23.01 11.18 37.77
C LEU A 163 22.31 10.59 39.00
N MET A 164 20.99 10.45 38.98
CA MET A 164 20.23 9.83 40.08
C MET A 164 20.70 8.41 40.37
N LYS A 165 20.98 7.61 39.34
CA LYS A 165 21.50 6.25 39.51
C LYS A 165 22.89 6.24 40.14
N GLY A 166 23.74 7.20 39.78
CA GLY A 166 25.05 7.41 40.41
C GLY A 166 24.96 7.80 41.88
N VAL A 167 24.06 8.72 42.22
CA VAL A 167 23.81 9.15 43.61
C VAL A 167 23.25 8.00 44.44
N MET A 168 22.25 7.28 43.93
CA MET A 168 21.63 6.16 44.64
C MET A 168 22.61 5.00 44.89
N ASN A 169 23.53 4.73 43.96
CA ASN A 169 24.60 3.75 44.17
C ASN A 169 25.66 4.20 45.17
N ARG A 170 25.81 5.51 45.40
CA ARG A 170 26.72 6.06 46.43
C ARG A 170 26.08 5.94 47.82
N VAL A 171 24.84 6.39 47.97
CA VAL A 171 24.05 6.24 49.20
C VAL A 171 23.94 4.76 49.63
N ARG A 172 23.73 3.85 48.67
CA ARG A 172 23.67 2.41 48.96
C ARG A 172 25.01 1.83 49.43
N ARG A 173 26.14 2.44 49.08
CA ARG A 173 27.47 2.03 49.54
C ARG A 173 27.72 2.49 50.97
N ASP A 174 27.43 3.76 51.25
CA ASP A 174 27.58 4.33 52.59
C ASP A 174 26.68 3.58 53.60
N SER A 175 25.44 3.26 53.22
CA SER A 175 24.54 2.45 54.06
C SER A 175 25.00 1.01 54.28
N LYS A 176 25.90 0.47 53.45
CA LYS A 176 26.50 -0.86 53.67
C LYS A 176 27.74 -0.79 54.56
N GLU A 177 28.52 0.28 54.47
CA GLU A 177 29.67 0.51 55.35
C GLU A 177 29.22 0.75 56.80
N ASP A 178 28.13 1.49 57.02
CA ASP A 178 27.52 1.70 58.34
C ASP A 178 26.94 0.42 58.97
N LYS A 179 26.72 -0.65 58.19
CA LYS A 179 26.24 -1.94 58.71
C LYS A 179 27.37 -2.93 58.99
N CYS A 180 28.60 -2.62 58.62
CA CYS A 180 29.76 -3.50 58.77
C CYS A 180 30.75 -3.04 59.85
N ASN A 181 30.59 -1.81 60.37
CA ASN A 181 31.11 -1.37 61.66
C ASN A 181 30.08 -1.61 62.76
#